data_AF-A0A3D2R3P7-F1
#
_entry.id   AF-A0A3D2R3P7-F1
#
_cell.length_a   1.000
_cell.length_b   1.000
_cell.length_c   1.000
_cell.angle_alpha   90.00
_cell.angle_beta   90.00
_cell.angle_gamma   90.00
#
_symmetry.space_group_name_H-M   'P 1'
#
loop_
_entity.id
_entity.type
_entity.pdbx_description
1 polymer ?
#
loop_
_entity_poly.entity_id
_entity_poly.type
_entity_poly.pdbx_seq_one_letter_code
_entity_poly.pdbx_strand_id
1 'polypeptide(L)'
;EIPEDMNYKAGGYIQIEIPPCEIKYSDIDITAHPEEHETPDKFQAEWDKFGLWPLVMKNIESVERAYSMASYPAEGREIMLNVRIATPPWDRAKNGWMDVNPGIASSYIFAQK
;
A
#
# COMPACT_ATOMS: atom_id res chain seq x y z
N GLU A 1 14.84 -12.73 -5.06
CA GLU A 1 16.01 -11.93 -5.46
C GLU A 1 15.68 -11.16 -6.72
N ILE A 2 15.99 -9.86 -6.75
CA ILE A 2 15.79 -9.01 -7.93
C ILE A 2 17.05 -9.15 -8.82
N PRO A 3 16.92 -9.38 -10.13
CA PRO A 3 18.07 -9.55 -11.03
C PRO A 3 19.03 -8.35 -11.01
N GLU A 4 20.34 -8.60 -11.13
CA GLU A 4 21.39 -7.56 -11.03
C GLU A 4 21.35 -6.49 -12.12
N ASP A 5 20.79 -6.82 -13.29
CA ASP A 5 20.59 -5.93 -14.44
C ASP A 5 19.11 -5.99 -14.87
N MET A 6 18.24 -5.25 -14.19
CA MET A 6 16.93 -4.96 -14.76
C MET A 6 17.11 -3.88 -15.83
N ASN A 7 17.24 -4.31 -17.08
CA ASN A 7 17.34 -3.43 -18.24
C ASN A 7 15.96 -2.83 -18.60
N TYR A 8 15.27 -2.25 -17.61
CA TYR A 8 13.89 -1.78 -17.75
C TYR A 8 13.87 -0.37 -18.36
N LYS A 9 12.94 -0.16 -19.31
CA LYS A 9 12.68 1.17 -19.86
C LYS A 9 11.81 1.95 -18.87
N ALA A 10 12.01 3.26 -18.77
CA ALA A 10 11.11 4.13 -18.02
C ALA A 10 9.65 3.88 -18.47
N GLY A 11 8.77 3.59 -17.50
CA GLY A 11 7.38 3.14 -17.76
C GLY A 11 7.15 1.63 -17.65
N GLY A 12 8.14 0.84 -17.22
CA GLY A 12 7.95 -0.58 -16.86
C GLY A 12 7.05 -0.79 -15.64
N TYR A 13 6.49 -1.99 -15.52
CA TYR A 13 5.75 -2.44 -14.34
C TYR A 13 6.39 -3.71 -13.80
N ILE A 14 6.32 -3.89 -12.48
CA ILE A 14 6.64 -5.16 -11.81
C ILE A 14 5.37 -5.85 -11.36
N GLN A 15 5.40 -7.17 -11.27
CA GLN A 15 4.32 -7.95 -10.66
C GLN A 15 4.71 -8.32 -9.24
N ILE A 16 3.82 -8.01 -8.30
CA ILE A 16 3.94 -8.41 -6.89
C ILE A 16 2.95 -9.55 -6.67
N GLU A 17 3.47 -10.69 -6.21
CA GLU A 17 2.67 -11.82 -5.75
C GLU A 17 2.35 -11.64 -4.26
N ILE A 18 1.07 -11.74 -3.93
CA ILE A 18 0.54 -11.56 -2.57
C ILE A 18 -0.01 -12.91 -2.10
N PRO A 19 0.60 -13.54 -1.08
CA PRO A 19 0.10 -14.79 -0.54
C PRO A 19 -1.22 -14.59 0.23
N PRO A 20 -1.93 -15.69 0.58
CA PRO A 20 -3.02 -15.65 1.54
C PRO A 20 -2.57 -14.99 2.85
N CYS A 21 -3.28 -13.95 3.28
CA CYS A 21 -2.95 -13.16 4.47
C CYS A 21 -4.17 -12.44 5.04
N GLU A 22 -4.08 -12.06 6.30
CA GLU A 22 -5.02 -11.17 6.96
C GLU A 22 -4.23 -9.99 7.52
N ILE A 23 -4.61 -8.77 7.12
CA ILE A 23 -3.94 -7.54 7.50
C ILE A 23 -4.93 -6.65 8.24
N LYS A 24 -4.57 -6.27 9.46
CA LYS A 24 -5.32 -5.28 10.24
C LYS A 24 -4.72 -3.92 10.02
N TYR A 25 -5.56 -2.93 9.74
CA TYR A 25 -5.11 -1.57 9.54
C TYR A 25 -4.51 -0.97 10.83
N SER A 26 -4.90 -1.48 12.00
CA SER A 26 -4.27 -1.17 13.29
C SER A 26 -2.78 -1.47 13.38
N ASP A 27 -2.27 -2.37 12.54
CA ASP A 27 -0.90 -2.86 12.63
C ASP A 27 0.01 -2.19 11.58
N ILE A 28 -0.56 -1.34 10.71
CA ILE A 28 0.15 -0.62 9.65
C ILE A 28 0.94 0.55 10.25
N ASP A 29 2.21 0.65 9.88
CA ASP A 29 3.04 1.81 10.23
C ASP A 29 2.78 2.96 9.24
N ILE A 30 2.24 4.06 9.76
CA ILE A 30 1.98 5.28 8.99
C ILE A 30 2.90 6.43 9.39
N THR A 31 4.03 6.11 10.02
CA THR A 31 5.04 7.10 10.40
C THR A 31 5.50 7.85 9.15
N ALA A 32 5.32 9.17 9.18
CA ALA A 32 5.72 10.01 8.08
C ALA A 32 7.25 10.04 7.92
N HIS A 33 7.72 10.09 6.66
CA HIS A 33 9.16 10.14 6.40
C HIS A 33 9.77 11.42 7.00
N PRO A 34 10.83 11.32 7.84
CA PRO A 34 11.35 12.46 8.61
C PRO A 34 11.95 13.56 7.74
N GLU A 35 12.33 13.26 6.50
CA GLU A 35 12.85 14.26 5.55
C GLU A 35 11.73 14.98 4.78
N GLU A 36 10.55 14.37 4.65
CA GLU A 36 9.42 14.95 3.89
C GLU A 36 8.39 15.66 4.79
N HIS A 37 8.38 15.36 6.08
CA HIS A 37 7.39 15.87 7.02
C HIS A 37 7.99 16.24 8.39
N GLU A 38 7.50 17.35 8.95
CA GLU A 38 7.98 17.88 10.24
C GLU A 38 7.64 16.98 11.44
N THR A 39 6.54 16.22 11.36
CA THR A 39 6.08 15.37 12.46
C THR A 39 5.79 13.94 11.97
N PRO A 40 6.17 12.90 12.76
CA PRO A 40 5.98 11.50 12.38
C PRO A 40 4.50 11.08 12.33
N ASP A 41 3.62 11.79 13.05
CA ASP A 41 2.20 11.52 13.19
C ASP A 41 1.32 12.25 12.17
N LYS A 42 1.93 12.88 11.15
CA LYS A 42 1.26 13.74 10.17
C LYS A 42 0.00 13.13 9.55
N PHE A 43 -0.01 11.82 9.32
CA PHE A 43 -1.10 11.10 8.66
C PHE A 43 -2.13 10.46 9.62
N GLN A 44 -1.85 10.46 10.94
CA GLN A 44 -2.74 9.82 11.92
C GLN A 44 -4.11 10.52 11.99
N ALA A 45 -4.13 11.85 11.84
CA ALA A 45 -5.36 12.64 11.91
C ALA A 45 -6.42 12.20 10.89
N GLU A 46 -6.03 11.89 9.66
CA GLU A 46 -6.94 11.36 8.63
C GLU A 46 -7.40 9.94 8.95
N TRP A 47 -6.50 9.09 9.48
CA TRP A 47 -6.84 7.72 9.86
C TRP A 47 -7.86 7.68 11.01
N ASP A 48 -7.71 8.55 11.99
CA ASP A 48 -8.66 8.73 13.08
C ASP A 48 -10.00 9.28 12.57
N LYS A 49 -9.94 10.37 11.80
CA LYS A 49 -11.13 11.08 11.31
C LYS A 49 -12.03 10.19 10.46
N PHE A 50 -11.43 9.37 9.60
CA PHE A 50 -12.19 8.47 8.73
C PHE A 50 -12.36 7.07 9.31
N GLY A 51 -11.87 6.80 10.53
CA GLY A 51 -12.01 5.48 11.17
C GLY A 51 -11.40 4.36 10.34
N LEU A 52 -10.14 4.52 9.93
CA LEU A 52 -9.42 3.53 9.12
C LEU A 52 -8.89 2.35 9.94
N TRP A 53 -8.56 2.56 11.21
CA TRP A 53 -7.98 1.55 12.10
C TRP A 53 -8.77 0.23 12.23
N PRO A 54 -10.12 0.25 12.26
CA PRO A 54 -10.90 -0.98 12.38
C PRO A 54 -10.95 -1.81 11.10
N LEU A 55 -10.45 -1.31 9.96
CA LEU A 55 -10.48 -2.04 8.70
C LEU A 55 -9.57 -3.28 8.77
N VAL A 56 -10.06 -4.38 8.21
CA VAL A 56 -9.31 -5.64 8.10
C VAL A 56 -9.40 -6.12 6.66
N MET A 57 -8.25 -6.30 6.03
CA MET A 57 -8.13 -6.94 4.72
C MET A 57 -7.93 -8.43 4.92
N LYS A 58 -8.73 -9.24 4.21
CA LYS A 58 -8.59 -10.70 4.20
C LYS A 58 -8.35 -11.19 2.78
N ASN A 59 -7.33 -12.00 2.60
CA ASN A 59 -7.02 -12.66 1.35
C ASN A 59 -6.78 -14.15 1.60
N ILE A 60 -7.51 -15.01 0.90
CA ILE A 60 -7.45 -16.46 1.09
C ILE A 60 -6.73 -17.19 -0.05
N GLU A 61 -6.37 -16.47 -1.11
CA GLU A 61 -5.74 -17.02 -2.32
C GLU A 61 -4.48 -16.24 -2.69
N SER A 62 -3.60 -16.81 -3.52
CA SER A 62 -2.48 -16.03 -4.06
C SER A 62 -2.99 -15.09 -5.14
N VAL A 63 -2.63 -13.80 -5.06
CA VAL A 63 -3.07 -12.77 -6.01
C VAL A 63 -1.86 -12.03 -6.56
N GLU A 64 -1.82 -11.85 -7.87
CA GLU A 64 -0.80 -11.04 -8.53
C GLU A 64 -1.35 -9.65 -8.89
N ARG A 65 -0.53 -8.61 -8.67
CA ARG A 65 -0.84 -7.24 -9.12
C ARG A 65 0.36 -6.53 -9.71
N ALA A 66 0.12 -5.81 -10.79
CA ALA A 66 1.11 -4.99 -11.45
C ALA A 66 1.19 -3.58 -10.81
N TYR A 67 2.40 -3.12 -10.52
CA TYR A 67 2.69 -1.77 -10.06
C TYR A 67 3.73 -1.14 -10.98
N SER A 68 3.46 0.09 -11.43
CA SER A 68 4.39 0.85 -12.25
C SER A 68 5.58 1.30 -11.42
N MET A 69 6.78 1.18 -11.98
CA MET A 69 8.00 1.64 -11.34
C MET A 69 8.03 3.17 -11.33
N ALA A 70 8.26 3.77 -10.16
CA ALA A 70 8.48 5.21 -10.03
C ALA A 70 9.96 5.57 -10.19
N SER A 71 10.87 4.60 -10.05
CA SER A 71 12.32 4.81 -10.17
C SER A 71 12.81 4.92 -11.62
N TYR A 72 13.82 5.76 -11.83
CA TYR A 72 14.50 5.90 -13.13
C TYR A 72 15.62 4.85 -13.27
N PRO A 73 15.92 4.31 -14.47
CA PRO A 73 16.87 3.22 -14.65
C PRO A 73 18.29 3.45 -14.09
N ALA A 74 18.67 4.69 -13.77
CA ALA A 74 19.95 5.02 -13.14
C ALA A 74 19.99 4.77 -11.61
N GLU A 75 18.85 4.52 -10.96
CA GLU A 75 18.76 4.17 -9.53
C GLU A 75 19.10 2.68 -9.26
N GLY A 76 19.47 1.93 -10.30
CA GLY A 76 20.06 0.60 -10.18
C GLY A 76 19.08 -0.44 -9.63
N ARG A 77 19.36 -0.96 -8.42
CA ARG A 77 18.64 -2.09 -7.79
C ARG A 77 17.49 -1.68 -6.86
N GLU A 78 17.37 -0.39 -6.55
CA GLU A 78 16.32 0.11 -5.67
C GLU A 78 15.08 0.46 -6.50
N ILE A 79 14.02 -0.33 -6.34
CA ILE A 79 12.74 -0.10 -7.01
C ILE A 79 11.85 0.70 -6.06
N MET A 80 11.59 1.95 -6.43
CA MET A 80 10.61 2.78 -5.73
C MET A 80 9.23 2.65 -6.38
N LEU A 81 8.21 2.50 -5.53
CA LEU A 81 6.81 2.38 -5.94
C LEU A 81 5.97 3.40 -5.18
N ASN A 82 5.08 4.09 -5.88
CA ASN A 82 4.05 4.92 -5.26
C ASN A 82 2.74 4.13 -5.20
N VAL A 83 2.40 3.61 -4.02
CA VAL A 83 1.19 2.81 -3.81
C VAL A 83 0.18 3.62 -3.03
N ARG A 84 -1.01 3.83 -3.59
CA ARG A 84 -2.15 4.40 -2.86
C ARG A 84 -2.88 3.29 -2.13
N ILE A 85 -3.15 3.47 -0.83
CA ILE A 85 -4.01 2.55 -0.08
C ILE A 85 -5.45 2.58 -0.63
N ALA A 86 -5.92 1.43 -1.09
CA ALA A 86 -7.27 1.27 -1.65
C ALA A 86 -8.24 0.84 -0.54
N THR A 87 -8.69 1.81 0.25
CA THR A 87 -9.76 1.61 1.24
C THR A 87 -11.09 1.29 0.55
N PRO A 88 -12.05 0.67 1.25
CA PRO A 88 -13.41 0.50 0.74
C PRO A 88 -14.02 1.82 0.24
N PRO A 89 -15.02 1.80 -0.66
CA PRO A 89 -15.74 3.02 -1.00
C PRO A 89 -16.48 3.59 0.22
N TRP A 90 -16.60 4.92 0.28
CA TRP A 90 -17.34 5.60 1.34
C TRP A 90 -18.84 5.52 1.08
N ASP A 91 -19.59 4.99 2.04
CA ASP A 91 -21.04 4.95 2.05
C ASP A 91 -21.58 6.19 2.77
N ARG A 92 -22.15 7.12 1.99
CA ARG A 92 -22.75 8.36 2.53
C ARG A 92 -24.01 8.11 3.36
N ALA A 93 -24.73 7.01 3.13
CA ALA A 93 -25.94 6.69 3.89
C ALA A 93 -25.60 6.17 5.30
N LYS A 94 -24.50 5.41 5.42
CA LYS A 94 -23.98 4.94 6.71
C LYS A 94 -23.05 5.94 7.39
N ASN A 95 -22.61 6.97 6.66
CA ASN A 95 -21.53 7.88 7.06
C ASN A 95 -20.28 7.11 7.52
N GLY A 96 -19.89 6.11 6.73
CA GLY A 96 -18.79 5.21 7.03
C GLY A 96 -18.34 4.44 5.80
N TRP A 97 -17.47 3.46 5.99
CA TRP A 97 -17.00 2.59 4.91
C TRP A 97 -18.06 1.54 4.54
N MET A 98 -18.10 1.17 3.26
CA MET A 98 -18.87 -0.01 2.83
C MET A 98 -18.31 -1.28 3.48
N ASP A 99 -19.19 -2.24 3.78
CA ASP A 99 -18.85 -3.56 4.33
C ASP A 99 -18.26 -4.48 3.24
N VAL A 100 -17.19 -4.02 2.59
CA VAL A 100 -16.46 -4.74 1.54
C VAL A 100 -14.98 -4.83 1.90
N ASN A 101 -14.33 -5.87 1.41
CA ASN A 101 -12.92 -6.11 1.69
C ASN A 101 -12.05 -4.96 1.14
N PRO A 102 -11.13 -4.39 1.94
CA PRO A 102 -10.14 -3.44 1.44
C PRO A 102 -9.27 -4.03 0.31
N GLY A 103 -8.59 -3.16 -0.43
CA GLY A 103 -7.76 -3.55 -1.57
C GLY A 103 -6.56 -4.41 -1.17
N ILE A 104 -6.65 -5.70 -1.47
CA ILE A 104 -5.68 -6.76 -1.14
C ILE A 104 -4.22 -6.32 -1.32
N ALA A 105 -3.84 -5.93 -2.53
CA ALA A 105 -2.46 -5.62 -2.85
C ALA A 105 -1.94 -4.37 -2.14
N SER A 106 -2.73 -3.30 -2.11
CA SER A 106 -2.33 -2.08 -1.42
C SER A 106 -2.23 -2.29 0.09
N SER A 107 -3.14 -3.06 0.70
CA SER A 107 -3.11 -3.34 2.14
C SER A 107 -1.92 -4.22 2.50
N TYR A 108 -1.59 -5.21 1.65
CA TYR A 108 -0.42 -6.05 1.82
C TYR A 108 0.89 -5.26 1.75
N ILE A 109 1.03 -4.37 0.76
CA ILE A 109 2.22 -3.53 0.59
C ILE A 109 2.41 -2.58 1.78
N PHE A 110 1.34 -1.94 2.24
CA PHE A 110 1.40 -1.05 3.41
C PHE A 110 1.74 -1.77 4.72
N ALA A 111 1.52 -3.08 4.80
CA ALA A 111 1.87 -3.87 5.97
C ALA A 111 3.31 -4.40 5.96
N GLN A 112 4.04 -4.25 4.85
CA GLN A 112 5.46 -4.61 4.80
C GLN A 112 6.29 -3.56 5.53
N LYS A 113 7.34 -4.01 6.21
CA LYS A 113 8.33 -3.18 6.91
C LYS A 113 9.68 -3.31 6.27
#